data_AF-A0A932I721-F1
#
_entry.id   AF-A0A932I721-F1
#
_cell.length_a   1.000
_cell.length_b   1.000
_cell.length_c   1.000
_cell.angle_alpha   90.00
_cell.angle_beta   90.00
_cell.angle_gamma   90.00
#
_symmetry.space_group_name_H-M   'P 1'
#
loop_
_entity.id
_entity.type
_entity.pdbx_description
1 polymer ?
#
loop_
_entity_poly.entity_id
_entity_poly.type
_entity_poly.pdbx_seq_one_letter_code
_entity_poly.pdbx_strand_id
1 'polypeptide(L)'
;MIVRKIKHTLSVLVFAVLFVSCEKEPIGPTGPDPLGPGDYMSFADFRALYPGSGEFLIPVGTRRIRGVVISNNTNEASGVYRLQDESGAGIYLYTVIGSPVYPMGAVLDIIPSGGGKFTLYNGDLELMSIPQANITQVSGAIPITPRTATVAEITANKNTWASSLVKIVNLTSITQASSNTTGVTYNVTDATGTLSMFVRNVSGITVNTGGTSVTGYVSIYNTATQIGIRTAADIQ
;
A
#
# COMPACT_ATOMS: atom_id res chain seq x y z
N MET A 1 88.11 51.85 37.83
CA MET A 1 87.46 53.13 37.46
C MET A 1 86.16 52.84 36.72
N ILE A 2 85.04 52.97 37.44
CA ILE A 2 83.68 53.41 37.02
C ILE A 2 83.01 52.76 35.76
N VAL A 3 82.06 51.86 36.05
CA VAL A 3 80.63 51.74 35.61
C VAL A 3 80.19 52.21 34.20
N ARG A 4 79.56 51.31 33.40
CA ARG A 4 78.31 51.63 32.65
C ARG A 4 77.52 50.43 32.07
N LYS A 5 76.27 50.29 32.56
CA LYS A 5 74.97 49.88 31.94
C LYS A 5 74.89 48.78 30.87
N ILE A 6 74.00 47.80 31.08
CA ILE A 6 73.11 47.13 30.07
C ILE A 6 71.84 46.67 30.84
N LYS A 7 70.70 47.38 30.80
CA LYS A 7 69.52 47.29 29.89
C LYS A 7 68.87 45.90 29.75
N HIS A 8 67.67 45.77 30.33
CA HIS A 8 66.70 44.69 30.12
C HIS A 8 66.09 44.72 28.72
N THR A 9 65.87 43.54 28.12
CA THR A 9 64.86 43.37 27.06
C THR A 9 64.22 42.00 27.20
N LEU A 10 62.90 42.03 27.37
CA LEU A 10 61.97 40.92 27.49
C LEU A 10 61.67 40.38 26.09
N SER A 11 61.87 39.08 25.84
CA SER A 11 61.44 38.41 24.61
C SER A 11 60.52 37.25 24.95
N VAL A 12 59.24 37.41 24.61
CA VAL A 12 58.19 36.39 24.69
C VAL A 12 58.27 35.54 23.43
N LEU A 13 58.45 34.23 23.58
CA LEU A 13 58.44 33.26 22.48
C LEU A 13 57.02 32.72 22.30
N VAL A 14 56.38 33.08 21.19
CA VAL A 14 55.05 32.59 20.80
C VAL A 14 55.22 31.23 20.10
N PHE A 15 54.65 30.18 20.70
CA PHE A 15 54.53 28.85 20.10
C PHE A 15 53.37 28.86 19.09
N ALA A 16 53.68 28.73 17.79
CA ALA A 16 52.68 28.58 16.74
C ALA A 16 52.32 27.09 16.59
N VAL A 17 51.10 26.72 17.02
CA VAL A 17 50.51 25.40 16.78
C VAL A 17 49.75 25.48 15.45
N LEU A 18 50.27 24.81 14.41
CA LEU A 18 49.55 24.63 13.15
C LEU A 18 48.50 23.52 13.32
N PHE A 19 47.24 23.91 13.47
CA PHE A 19 46.12 22.99 13.32
C PHE A 19 45.93 22.68 11.83
N VAL A 20 46.36 21.49 11.40
CA VAL A 20 45.89 20.91 10.14
C VAL A 20 44.44 20.49 10.37
N SER A 21 43.51 21.41 10.11
CA SER A 21 42.09 21.11 10.05
C SER A 21 41.87 20.24 8.80
N CYS A 22 41.56 18.97 9.00
CA CYS A 22 40.98 18.14 7.96
C CYS A 22 39.60 18.71 7.66
N GLU A 23 39.50 19.58 6.65
CA GLU A 23 38.24 20.11 6.13
C GLU A 23 37.53 18.99 5.36
N LYS A 24 36.95 18.05 6.11
CA LYS A 24 35.97 17.12 5.58
C LYS A 24 34.66 17.90 5.57
N GLU A 25 34.37 18.56 4.45
CA GLU A 25 33.01 19.05 4.22
C GLU A 25 32.03 17.92 4.59
N PRO A 26 30.94 18.20 5.33
CA PRO A 26 29.91 17.21 5.51
C PRO A 26 29.42 16.82 4.12
N ILE A 27 29.73 15.60 3.70
CA ILE A 27 29.08 14.99 2.54
C ILE A 27 27.58 15.00 2.87
N GLY A 28 26.86 15.94 2.25
CA GLY A 28 25.40 15.96 2.30
C GLY A 28 24.87 14.60 1.83
N PRO A 29 23.68 14.17 2.28
CA PRO A 29 23.11 12.90 1.84
C PRO A 29 23.12 12.86 0.29
N THR A 30 23.85 11.91 -0.30
CA THR A 30 24.00 11.77 -1.76
C THR A 30 22.80 11.08 -2.40
N GLY A 31 21.59 11.37 -1.92
CA GLY A 31 20.36 10.84 -2.44
C GLY A 31 19.25 11.89 -2.36
N PRO A 32 18.18 11.78 -3.17
CA PRO A 32 16.99 12.58 -2.92
C PRO A 32 16.55 12.35 -1.47
N ASP A 33 16.15 13.42 -0.79
CA ASP A 33 15.66 13.34 0.59
C ASP A 33 14.62 12.21 0.69
N PRO A 34 14.69 11.35 1.73
CA PRO A 34 13.67 10.33 1.93
C PRO A 34 12.30 11.00 1.98
N LEU A 35 11.42 10.66 1.04
CA LEU A 35 10.06 11.18 1.03
C LEU A 35 9.37 10.79 2.35
N GLY A 36 8.89 11.81 3.07
CA GLY A 36 8.11 11.65 4.29
C GLY A 36 6.66 11.30 3.98
N PRO A 37 5.88 10.82 4.97
CA PRO A 37 4.46 10.51 4.80
C PRO A 37 3.61 11.65 4.21
N GLY A 38 3.97 12.92 4.45
CA GLY A 38 3.28 14.09 3.89
C GLY A 38 3.54 14.38 2.41
N ASP A 39 4.52 13.70 1.81
CA ASP A 39 4.87 13.88 0.39
C ASP A 39 3.99 13.03 -0.54
N TYR A 40 3.27 12.05 0.03
CA TYR A 40 2.37 11.17 -0.69
C TYR A 40 0.94 11.73 -0.72
N MET A 41 0.25 11.52 -1.84
CA MET A 41 -1.20 11.69 -1.92
C MET A 41 -1.87 10.44 -1.33
N SER A 42 -2.88 10.65 -0.48
CA SER A 42 -3.68 9.55 0.05
C SER A 42 -4.44 8.83 -1.07
N PHE A 43 -4.74 7.55 -0.90
CA PHE A 43 -5.58 6.81 -1.82
C PHE A 43 -7.01 7.38 -1.86
N ALA A 44 -7.51 7.97 -0.76
CA ALA A 44 -8.80 8.65 -0.77
C ALA A 44 -8.81 9.83 -1.75
N ASP A 45 -7.83 10.73 -1.65
CA ASP A 45 -7.71 11.89 -2.55
C ASP A 45 -7.39 11.46 -3.97
N PHE A 46 -6.55 10.43 -4.12
CA PHE A 46 -6.16 9.92 -5.43
C PHE A 46 -7.36 9.31 -6.18
N ARG A 47 -8.21 8.52 -5.50
CA ARG A 47 -9.46 8.00 -6.08
C ARG A 47 -10.42 9.10 -6.46
N ALA A 48 -10.48 10.18 -5.69
CA ALA A 48 -11.37 11.32 -5.97
C ALA A 48 -11.03 12.06 -7.28
N LEU A 49 -9.86 11.81 -7.88
CA LEU A 49 -9.54 12.30 -9.22
C LEU A 49 -10.40 11.65 -10.32
N TYR A 50 -10.94 10.46 -10.08
CA TYR A 50 -11.72 9.73 -11.08
C TYR A 50 -13.11 10.37 -11.28
N PRO A 51 -13.51 10.73 -12.51
CA PRO A 51 -14.80 11.40 -12.77
C PRO A 51 -16.03 10.47 -12.66
N GLY A 52 -15.83 9.19 -12.33
CA GLY A 52 -16.91 8.22 -12.10
C GLY A 52 -17.26 7.33 -13.30
N SER A 53 -16.75 7.62 -14.49
CA SER A 53 -16.96 6.77 -15.68
C SER A 53 -15.83 6.91 -16.71
N GLY A 54 -15.70 5.91 -17.59
CA GLY A 54 -14.73 5.90 -18.68
C GLY A 54 -13.29 5.63 -18.23
N GLU A 55 -12.36 5.72 -19.18
CA GLU A 55 -10.94 5.75 -18.84
C GLU A 55 -10.54 7.18 -18.45
N PHE A 56 -9.72 7.32 -17.42
CA PHE A 56 -9.21 8.61 -16.95
C PHE A 56 -7.69 8.54 -16.83
N LEU A 57 -7.00 9.30 -17.68
CA LEU A 57 -5.54 9.42 -17.63
C LEU A 57 -5.13 10.22 -16.40
N ILE A 58 -4.22 9.67 -15.58
CA ILE A 58 -3.72 10.38 -14.41
C ILE A 58 -2.93 11.62 -14.85
N PRO A 59 -3.30 12.83 -14.38
CA PRO A 59 -2.63 14.07 -14.78
C PRO A 59 -1.12 14.07 -14.50
N VAL A 60 -0.36 14.73 -15.37
CA VAL A 60 1.06 15.00 -15.12
C VAL A 60 1.19 15.87 -13.87
N GLY A 61 2.14 15.55 -13.01
CA GLY A 61 2.36 16.26 -11.74
C GLY A 61 1.49 15.76 -10.58
N THR A 62 0.62 14.75 -10.79
CA THR A 62 -0.01 14.05 -9.66
C THR A 62 1.09 13.48 -8.76
N ARG A 63 0.99 13.81 -7.47
CA ARG A 63 1.92 13.36 -6.43
C ARG A 63 1.99 11.83 -6.39
N ARG A 64 3.12 11.32 -5.89
CA ARG A 64 3.29 9.88 -5.66
C ARG A 64 2.25 9.38 -4.66
N ILE A 65 1.94 8.10 -4.77
CA ILE A 65 1.07 7.40 -3.85
C ILE A 65 1.83 6.23 -3.24
N ARG A 66 1.49 5.85 -2.01
CA ARG A 66 2.15 4.75 -1.30
C ARG A 66 1.12 3.93 -0.54
N GLY A 67 1.25 2.61 -0.65
CA GLY A 67 0.36 1.69 0.05
C GLY A 67 0.99 0.33 0.26
N VAL A 68 0.38 -0.45 1.15
CA VAL A 68 0.76 -1.85 1.40
C VAL A 68 -0.14 -2.79 0.62
N VAL A 69 0.42 -3.83 0.01
CA VAL A 69 -0.32 -4.91 -0.62
C VAL A 69 -1.07 -5.70 0.45
N ILE A 70 -2.39 -5.66 0.42
CA ILE A 70 -3.25 -6.38 1.36
C ILE A 70 -3.80 -7.69 0.80
N SER A 71 -3.83 -7.88 -0.52
CA SER A 71 -4.33 -9.12 -1.13
C SER A 71 -3.28 -10.24 -1.13
N ASN A 72 -3.76 -11.48 -1.23
CA ASN A 72 -2.91 -12.61 -1.57
C ASN A 72 -2.85 -12.74 -3.10
N ASN A 73 -1.66 -12.60 -3.67
CA ASN A 73 -1.39 -12.70 -5.11
C ASN A 73 -1.81 -14.04 -5.73
N THR A 74 -1.84 -15.12 -4.96
CA THR A 74 -2.32 -16.45 -5.42
C THR A 74 -3.85 -16.58 -5.38
N ASN A 75 -4.53 -15.73 -4.62
CA ASN A 75 -6.00 -15.63 -4.61
C ASN A 75 -6.52 -14.52 -5.56
N GLU A 76 -5.62 -13.76 -6.18
CA GLU A 76 -5.91 -12.77 -7.21
C GLU A 76 -5.63 -13.27 -8.63
N ALA A 77 -6.10 -12.52 -9.63
CA ALA A 77 -5.66 -12.74 -11.01
C ALA A 77 -4.18 -12.36 -11.17
N SER A 78 -3.51 -12.94 -12.17
CA SER A 78 -2.11 -12.58 -12.45
C SER A 78 -1.98 -11.08 -12.73
N GLY A 79 -1.03 -10.42 -12.07
CA GLY A 79 -0.78 -8.99 -12.20
C GLY A 79 -1.73 -8.10 -11.39
N VAL A 80 -2.69 -8.68 -10.66
CA VAL A 80 -3.66 -7.95 -9.84
C VAL A 80 -3.24 -7.92 -8.38
N TYR A 81 -3.32 -6.74 -7.78
CA TYR A 81 -3.05 -6.50 -6.38
C TYR A 81 -4.07 -5.54 -5.79
N ARG A 82 -4.38 -5.72 -4.49
CA ARG A 82 -5.16 -4.76 -3.71
C ARG A 82 -4.21 -4.09 -2.74
N LEU A 83 -4.12 -2.77 -2.81
CA LEU A 83 -3.30 -1.97 -1.91
C LEU A 83 -4.20 -1.16 -0.99
N GLN A 84 -3.72 -0.88 0.22
CA GLN A 84 -4.34 0.04 1.15
C GLN A 84 -3.30 0.99 1.74
N ASP A 85 -3.69 2.23 2.01
CA ASP A 85 -2.85 3.24 2.63
C ASP A 85 -3.29 3.57 4.06
N GLU A 86 -2.59 4.52 4.69
CA GLU A 86 -2.88 4.98 6.05
C GLU A 86 -4.21 5.71 6.19
N SER A 87 -4.77 6.25 5.09
CA SER A 87 -6.11 6.84 5.10
C SER A 87 -7.20 5.76 5.19
N GLY A 88 -6.82 4.49 5.07
CA GLY A 88 -7.72 3.34 5.04
C GLY A 88 -8.43 3.14 3.70
N ALA A 89 -8.12 3.95 2.68
CA ALA A 89 -8.69 3.78 1.35
C ALA A 89 -7.88 2.75 0.55
N GLY A 90 -8.54 2.09 -0.39
CA GLY A 90 -7.96 1.01 -1.16
C GLY A 90 -7.79 1.34 -2.64
N ILE A 91 -6.80 0.73 -3.29
CA ILE A 91 -6.62 0.75 -4.74
C ILE A 91 -6.54 -0.67 -5.29
N TYR A 92 -7.31 -0.93 -6.35
CA TYR A 92 -7.15 -2.12 -7.17
C TYR A 92 -6.10 -1.79 -8.25
N LEU A 93 -4.92 -2.42 -8.16
CA LEU A 93 -3.81 -2.22 -9.07
C LEU A 93 -3.71 -3.39 -10.05
N TYR A 94 -3.70 -3.08 -11.35
CA TYR A 94 -3.28 -4.01 -12.39
C TYR A 94 -1.90 -3.64 -12.95
N THR A 95 -1.03 -4.62 -13.02
CA THR A 95 0.34 -4.51 -13.55
C THR A 95 0.49 -5.39 -14.79
N VAL A 96 1.37 -4.97 -15.69
CA VAL A 96 1.63 -5.71 -16.94
C VAL A 96 2.27 -7.07 -16.64
N ILE A 97 1.90 -8.09 -17.42
CA ILE A 97 2.52 -9.43 -17.36
C ILE A 97 4.04 -9.29 -17.55
N GLY A 98 4.81 -9.95 -16.68
CA GLY A 98 6.27 -9.81 -16.60
C GLY A 98 6.75 -8.82 -15.54
N SER A 99 5.84 -8.05 -14.92
CA SER A 99 6.18 -7.26 -13.72
C SER A 99 6.60 -8.17 -12.56
N PRO A 100 7.37 -7.66 -11.59
CA PRO A 100 7.69 -8.37 -10.37
C PRO A 100 6.43 -8.80 -9.62
N VAL A 101 6.53 -9.89 -8.88
CA VAL A 101 5.48 -10.31 -7.96
C VAL A 101 5.58 -9.47 -6.69
N TYR A 102 4.52 -8.76 -6.34
CA TYR A 102 4.43 -8.00 -5.10
C TYR A 102 3.68 -8.82 -4.04
N PRO A 103 4.38 -9.42 -3.05
CA PRO A 103 3.73 -10.26 -2.05
C PRO A 103 2.88 -9.43 -1.09
N MET A 104 1.92 -10.09 -0.44
CA MET A 104 1.18 -9.48 0.67
C MET A 104 2.14 -8.90 1.72
N GLY A 105 1.86 -7.68 2.18
CA GLY A 105 2.70 -6.94 3.11
C GLY A 105 3.81 -6.10 2.45
N ALA A 106 4.06 -6.25 1.14
CA ALA A 106 4.97 -5.37 0.43
C ALA A 106 4.44 -3.93 0.39
N VAL A 107 5.31 -2.96 0.62
CA VAL A 107 4.98 -1.53 0.49
C VAL A 107 5.44 -1.05 -0.87
N LEU A 108 4.52 -0.50 -1.67
CA LEU A 108 4.81 0.02 -3.00
C LEU A 108 4.76 1.54 -2.98
N ASP A 109 5.84 2.16 -3.47
CA ASP A 109 5.91 3.57 -3.86
C ASP A 109 5.62 3.65 -5.36
N ILE A 110 4.60 4.42 -5.73
CA ILE A 110 4.07 4.46 -7.08
C ILE A 110 4.06 5.91 -7.57
N ILE A 111 4.64 6.11 -8.76
CA ILE A 111 4.45 7.33 -9.55
C ILE A 111 3.27 7.07 -10.50
N PRO A 112 2.05 7.52 -10.18
CA PRO A 112 0.87 7.12 -10.95
C PRO A 112 0.75 7.84 -12.30
N SER A 113 1.43 8.99 -12.45
CA SER A 113 1.47 9.75 -13.70
C SER A 113 2.49 9.16 -14.70
N GLY A 114 2.45 9.62 -15.95
CA GLY A 114 3.36 9.12 -17.01
C GLY A 114 2.87 7.85 -17.72
N GLY A 115 1.56 7.59 -17.70
CA GLY A 115 0.92 6.48 -18.43
C GLY A 115 -0.19 5.77 -17.64
N GLY A 116 -0.18 5.93 -16.31
CA GLY A 116 -1.23 5.36 -15.45
C GLY A 116 -2.60 5.93 -15.76
N LYS A 117 -3.62 5.08 -15.66
CA LYS A 117 -5.01 5.45 -15.88
C LYS A 117 -5.94 4.75 -14.89
N PHE A 118 -7.05 5.41 -14.57
CA PHE A 118 -8.19 4.78 -13.93
C PHE A 118 -9.18 4.26 -14.95
N THR A 119 -9.81 3.13 -14.62
CA THR A 119 -10.96 2.58 -15.35
C THR A 119 -11.83 1.76 -14.39
N LEU A 120 -13.06 1.43 -14.79
CA LEU A 120 -13.87 0.45 -14.07
C LEU A 120 -13.69 -0.93 -14.71
N TYR A 121 -12.93 -1.81 -14.04
CA TYR A 121 -12.78 -3.20 -14.44
C TYR A 121 -13.73 -4.08 -13.63
N ASN A 122 -14.69 -4.72 -14.30
CA ASN A 122 -15.78 -5.46 -13.65
C ASN A 122 -16.45 -4.66 -12.51
N GLY A 123 -16.64 -3.34 -12.71
CA GLY A 123 -17.26 -2.44 -11.74
C GLY A 123 -16.38 -1.95 -10.60
N ASP A 124 -15.14 -2.43 -10.49
CA ASP A 124 -14.17 -1.97 -9.49
C ASP A 124 -13.23 -0.91 -10.08
N LEU A 125 -12.82 0.08 -9.28
CA LEU A 125 -11.95 1.16 -9.74
C LEU A 125 -10.50 0.67 -9.80
N GLU A 126 -10.07 0.35 -11.01
CA GLU A 126 -8.75 -0.19 -11.31
C GLU A 126 -7.79 0.92 -11.74
N LEU A 127 -6.60 0.91 -11.12
CA LEU A 127 -5.43 1.66 -11.56
C LEU A 127 -4.58 0.73 -12.44
N MET A 128 -4.38 1.12 -13.69
CA MET A 128 -3.66 0.29 -14.66
C MET A 128 -2.69 1.11 -15.53
N SER A 129 -1.95 0.42 -16.39
CA SER A 129 -1.01 1.01 -17.37
C SER A 129 0.13 1.84 -16.76
N ILE A 130 0.40 1.68 -15.47
CA ILE A 130 1.58 2.28 -14.84
C ILE A 130 2.82 1.56 -15.39
N PRO A 131 3.81 2.30 -15.94
CA PRO A 131 5.08 1.71 -16.34
C PRO A 131 5.73 0.96 -15.18
N GLN A 132 6.31 -0.22 -15.42
CA GLN A 132 6.94 -1.02 -14.37
C GLN A 132 8.00 -0.22 -13.58
N ALA A 133 8.76 0.63 -14.26
CA ALA A 133 9.78 1.49 -13.63
C ALA A 133 9.21 2.51 -12.64
N ASN A 134 7.90 2.78 -12.69
CA ASN A 134 7.20 3.70 -11.80
C ASN A 134 6.61 3.01 -10.56
N ILE A 135 6.78 1.70 -10.41
CA ILE A 135 6.35 0.93 -9.25
C ILE A 135 7.60 0.38 -8.57
N THR A 136 7.91 0.90 -7.38
CA THR A 136 9.07 0.46 -6.60
C THR A 136 8.61 -0.15 -5.30
N GLN A 137 9.02 -1.38 -5.02
CA GLN A 137 8.88 -1.93 -3.68
C GLN A 137 9.92 -1.28 -2.77
N VAL A 138 9.48 -0.72 -1.66
CA VAL A 138 10.32 -0.03 -0.68
C VAL A 138 10.26 -0.71 0.68
N SER A 139 11.29 -0.51 1.50
CA SER A 139 11.29 -0.98 2.88
C SER A 139 10.33 -0.15 3.76
N GLY A 140 9.83 -0.78 4.81
CA GLY A 140 8.93 -0.15 5.79
C GLY A 140 7.68 -0.98 6.02
N ALA A 141 6.80 -0.48 6.87
CA ALA A 141 5.50 -1.07 7.14
C ALA A 141 4.45 0.03 7.19
N ILE A 142 3.28 -0.24 6.63
CA ILE A 142 2.08 0.59 6.79
C ILE A 142 1.12 -0.26 7.61
N PRO A 143 0.90 0.05 8.90
CA PRO A 143 0.01 -0.73 9.74
C PRO A 143 -1.43 -0.52 9.30
N ILE A 144 -2.10 -1.60 8.90
CA ILE A 144 -3.53 -1.57 8.53
C ILE A 144 -4.34 -2.32 9.58
N THR A 145 -5.27 -1.61 10.21
CA THR A 145 -6.28 -2.20 11.07
C THR A 145 -7.57 -2.46 10.27
N PRO A 146 -8.04 -3.70 10.15
CA PRO A 146 -9.30 -3.99 9.46
C PRO A 146 -10.47 -3.25 10.12
N ARG A 147 -11.35 -2.66 9.30
CA ARG A 147 -12.59 -2.05 9.78
C ARG A 147 -13.58 -3.13 10.18
N THR A 148 -14.01 -3.19 11.44
CA THR A 148 -15.13 -4.05 11.83
C THR A 148 -16.42 -3.52 11.21
N ALA A 149 -17.13 -4.35 10.44
CA ALA A 149 -18.34 -3.95 9.74
C ALA A 149 -19.27 -5.15 9.50
N THR A 150 -20.56 -4.86 9.36
CA THR A 150 -21.60 -5.79 8.90
C THR A 150 -21.60 -5.92 7.38
N VAL A 151 -22.23 -6.98 6.86
CA VAL A 151 -22.42 -7.17 5.41
C VAL A 151 -23.20 -6.00 4.79
N ALA A 152 -24.22 -5.49 5.45
CA ALA A 152 -25.00 -4.36 4.96
C ALA A 152 -24.16 -3.08 4.84
N GLU A 153 -23.31 -2.78 5.83
CA GLU A 153 -22.39 -1.63 5.78
C GLU A 153 -21.38 -1.76 4.65
N ILE A 154 -20.80 -2.94 4.44
CA ILE A 154 -19.89 -3.22 3.33
C ILE A 154 -20.59 -3.00 1.99
N THR A 155 -21.83 -3.48 1.86
CA THR A 155 -22.60 -3.36 0.62
C THR A 155 -22.98 -1.90 0.33
N ALA A 156 -23.40 -1.14 1.34
CA ALA A 156 -23.75 0.27 1.22
C ALA A 156 -22.54 1.14 0.85
N ASN A 157 -21.33 0.77 1.30
CA ASN A 157 -20.09 1.53 1.11
C ASN A 157 -19.15 0.92 0.05
N LYS A 158 -19.62 -0.03 -0.76
CA LYS A 158 -18.76 -0.87 -1.62
C LYS A 158 -17.78 -0.10 -2.49
N ASN A 159 -18.20 1.04 -3.08
CA ASN A 159 -17.36 1.84 -3.97
C ASN A 159 -16.24 2.56 -3.21
N THR A 160 -16.51 3.01 -1.99
CA THR A 160 -15.54 3.71 -1.14
C THR A 160 -14.59 2.73 -0.44
N TRP A 161 -15.09 1.54 -0.09
CA TRP A 161 -14.32 0.54 0.65
C TRP A 161 -13.67 -0.53 -0.22
N ALA A 162 -13.90 -0.51 -1.54
CA ALA A 162 -13.22 -1.39 -2.48
C ALA A 162 -11.69 -1.32 -2.29
N SER A 163 -11.07 -2.50 -2.20
CA SER A 163 -9.65 -2.70 -1.87
C SER A 163 -9.22 -2.28 -0.46
N SER A 164 -10.14 -2.16 0.49
CA SER A 164 -9.83 -1.93 1.92
C SER A 164 -10.12 -3.16 2.77
N LEU A 165 -9.33 -3.38 3.82
CA LEU A 165 -9.54 -4.44 4.81
C LEU A 165 -10.75 -4.17 5.71
N VAL A 166 -11.58 -5.19 5.86
CA VAL A 166 -12.73 -5.26 6.75
C VAL A 166 -12.70 -6.55 7.55
N LYS A 167 -13.35 -6.54 8.72
CA LYS A 167 -13.61 -7.73 9.53
C LYS A 167 -15.12 -7.83 9.81
N ILE A 168 -15.72 -8.92 9.36
CA ILE A 168 -17.10 -9.27 9.70
C ILE A 168 -17.07 -10.20 10.89
N VAL A 169 -17.87 -9.90 11.91
CA VAL A 169 -18.01 -10.72 13.13
C VAL A 169 -19.45 -11.21 13.24
N ASN A 170 -19.68 -12.22 14.08
CA ASN A 170 -21.01 -12.80 14.30
C ASN A 170 -21.65 -13.33 13.00
N LEU A 171 -20.84 -13.97 12.16
CA LEU A 171 -21.35 -14.68 10.99
C LEU A 171 -22.32 -15.77 11.43
N THR A 172 -23.45 -15.85 10.74
CA THR A 172 -24.47 -16.88 10.96
C THR A 172 -24.18 -18.12 10.13
N SER A 173 -23.49 -17.98 8.99
CA SER A 173 -23.04 -19.12 8.18
C SER A 173 -21.95 -18.73 7.16
N ILE A 174 -21.12 -19.73 6.84
CA ILE A 174 -20.28 -19.75 5.64
C ILE A 174 -20.63 -21.03 4.88
N THR A 175 -21.21 -20.91 3.68
CA THR A 175 -21.67 -22.08 2.90
C THR A 175 -21.11 -22.05 1.50
N GLN A 176 -20.71 -23.19 0.96
CA GLN A 176 -20.30 -23.28 -0.44
C GLN A 176 -21.52 -23.03 -1.34
N ALA A 177 -21.43 -22.03 -2.21
CA ALA A 177 -22.48 -21.66 -3.15
C ALA A 177 -22.28 -22.34 -4.51
N SER A 178 -21.04 -22.37 -5.01
CA SER A 178 -20.70 -22.99 -6.29
C SER A 178 -19.20 -23.31 -6.38
N SER A 179 -18.82 -24.12 -7.37
CA SER A 179 -17.42 -24.40 -7.69
C SER A 179 -17.25 -24.53 -9.19
N ASN A 180 -16.05 -24.22 -9.67
CA ASN A 180 -15.66 -24.39 -11.06
C ASN A 180 -14.16 -24.74 -11.15
N THR A 181 -13.61 -24.77 -12.36
CA THR A 181 -12.20 -25.13 -12.59
C THR A 181 -11.20 -24.13 -12.02
N THR A 182 -11.59 -22.86 -11.81
CA THR A 182 -10.71 -21.80 -11.33
C THR A 182 -10.81 -21.57 -9.81
N GLY A 183 -11.93 -21.92 -9.19
CA GLY A 183 -12.11 -21.76 -7.74
C GLY A 183 -13.48 -22.16 -7.22
N VAL A 184 -13.70 -21.81 -5.95
CA VAL A 184 -14.93 -22.09 -5.19
C VAL A 184 -15.50 -20.77 -4.67
N THR A 185 -16.81 -20.59 -4.82
CA THR A 185 -17.54 -19.44 -4.27
C THR A 185 -18.28 -19.87 -3.01
N TYR A 186 -18.14 -19.10 -1.95
CA TYR A 186 -18.86 -19.24 -0.69
C TYR A 186 -19.79 -18.06 -0.47
N ASN A 187 -20.94 -18.32 0.15
CA ASN A 187 -21.80 -17.31 0.75
C ASN A 187 -21.33 -17.07 2.19
N VAL A 188 -21.02 -15.82 2.52
CA VAL A 188 -20.64 -15.37 3.86
C VAL A 188 -21.77 -14.50 4.39
N THR A 189 -22.48 -14.97 5.41
CA THR A 189 -23.74 -14.38 5.88
C THR A 189 -23.64 -13.95 7.34
N ASP A 190 -24.08 -12.73 7.64
CA ASP A 190 -24.36 -12.25 9.01
C ASP A 190 -25.87 -11.98 9.17
N ALA A 191 -26.28 -11.30 10.25
CA ALA A 191 -27.69 -10.96 10.45
C ALA A 191 -28.24 -9.90 9.48
N THR A 192 -27.37 -9.22 8.74
CA THR A 192 -27.69 -8.06 7.90
C THR A 192 -27.68 -8.36 6.40
N GLY A 193 -27.05 -9.46 5.98
CA GLY A 193 -27.05 -9.89 4.59
C GLY A 193 -26.02 -10.98 4.28
N THR A 194 -25.77 -11.17 2.97
CA THR A 194 -24.82 -12.16 2.45
C THR A 194 -23.88 -11.52 1.43
N LEU A 195 -22.58 -11.78 1.55
CA LEU A 195 -21.56 -11.49 0.53
C LEU A 195 -21.07 -12.77 -0.12
N SER A 196 -20.57 -12.67 -1.35
CA SER A 196 -19.82 -13.76 -1.97
C SER A 196 -18.33 -13.66 -1.65
N MET A 197 -17.71 -14.81 -1.38
CA MET A 197 -16.27 -14.97 -1.18
C MET A 197 -15.75 -16.01 -2.17
N PHE A 198 -14.99 -15.57 -3.16
CA PHE A 198 -14.36 -16.47 -4.13
C PHE A 198 -12.94 -16.82 -3.69
N VAL A 199 -12.62 -18.11 -3.73
CA VAL A 199 -11.29 -18.64 -3.40
C VAL A 199 -10.77 -19.42 -4.60
N ARG A 200 -9.64 -18.98 -5.16
CA ARG A 200 -9.01 -19.64 -6.30
C ARG A 200 -8.42 -20.98 -5.87
N ASN A 201 -8.56 -22.00 -6.72
CA ASN A 201 -7.97 -23.32 -6.47
C ASN A 201 -6.45 -23.24 -6.29
N VAL A 202 -5.79 -22.38 -7.06
CA VAL A 202 -4.33 -22.18 -7.02
C VAL A 202 -3.83 -21.46 -5.75
N SER A 203 -4.74 -20.87 -4.96
CA SER A 203 -4.35 -20.20 -3.70
C SER A 203 -3.97 -21.18 -2.59
N GLY A 204 -4.46 -22.42 -2.67
CA GLY A 204 -4.30 -23.41 -1.60
C GLY A 204 -5.02 -23.08 -0.30
N ILE A 205 -5.90 -22.06 -0.28
CA ILE A 205 -6.64 -21.66 0.92
C ILE A 205 -7.80 -22.62 1.15
N THR A 206 -7.78 -23.31 2.30
CA THR A 206 -8.91 -24.10 2.77
C THR A 206 -9.86 -23.24 3.59
N VAL A 207 -11.14 -23.19 3.21
CA VAL A 207 -12.17 -22.41 3.90
C VAL A 207 -12.74 -23.18 5.09
N ASN A 208 -12.64 -22.60 6.30
CA ASN A 208 -13.32 -23.09 7.49
C ASN A 208 -14.80 -22.64 7.47
N THR A 209 -15.70 -23.51 7.02
CA THR A 209 -17.15 -23.20 6.95
C THR A 209 -17.81 -23.05 8.32
N GLY A 210 -17.15 -23.48 9.41
CA GLY A 210 -17.60 -23.28 10.79
C GLY A 210 -17.15 -21.95 11.41
N GLY A 211 -16.42 -21.11 10.67
CA GLY A 211 -15.97 -19.81 11.15
C GLY A 211 -17.13 -18.85 11.46
N THR A 212 -16.94 -18.02 12.48
CA THR A 212 -17.88 -17.02 12.97
C THR A 212 -17.43 -15.58 12.68
N SER A 213 -16.22 -15.41 12.14
CA SER A 213 -15.72 -14.15 11.62
C SER A 213 -14.86 -14.35 10.38
N VAL A 214 -14.83 -13.33 9.51
CA VAL A 214 -13.99 -13.28 8.31
C VAL A 214 -13.30 -11.92 8.25
N THR A 215 -11.97 -11.92 8.11
CA THR A 215 -11.18 -10.74 7.77
C THR A 215 -10.81 -10.78 6.30
N GLY A 216 -11.11 -9.75 5.53
CA GLY A 216 -10.84 -9.76 4.10
C GLY A 216 -10.82 -8.37 3.52
N TYR A 217 -10.64 -8.27 2.21
CA TYR A 217 -10.71 -7.01 1.48
C TYR A 217 -11.96 -6.97 0.62
N VAL A 218 -12.60 -5.80 0.57
CA VAL A 218 -13.79 -5.61 -0.26
C VAL A 218 -13.38 -5.59 -1.72
N SER A 219 -14.13 -6.28 -2.57
CA SER A 219 -13.97 -6.24 -4.03
C SER A 219 -15.34 -6.13 -4.69
N ILE A 220 -15.35 -5.71 -5.96
CA ILE A 220 -16.56 -5.63 -6.77
C ILE A 220 -16.37 -6.52 -7.99
N TYR A 221 -17.39 -7.33 -8.30
CA TYR A 221 -17.45 -8.09 -9.54
C TYR A 221 -18.78 -7.81 -10.24
N ASN A 222 -18.68 -7.12 -11.37
CA ASN A 222 -19.77 -6.46 -12.08
C ASN A 222 -20.50 -5.47 -11.15
N THR A 223 -21.63 -5.90 -10.57
CA THR A 223 -22.42 -5.10 -9.63
C THR A 223 -22.41 -5.68 -8.22
N ALA A 224 -21.92 -6.92 -8.06
CA ALA A 224 -21.94 -7.66 -6.81
C ALA A 224 -20.76 -7.25 -5.91
N THR A 225 -21.05 -7.00 -4.65
CA THR A 225 -20.04 -6.81 -3.60
C THR A 225 -19.52 -8.18 -3.16
N GLN A 226 -18.20 -8.29 -3.08
CA GLN A 226 -17.50 -9.52 -2.68
C GLN A 226 -16.51 -9.23 -1.56
N ILE A 227 -16.11 -10.28 -0.87
CA ILE A 227 -14.99 -10.26 0.09
C ILE A 227 -13.92 -11.25 -0.36
N GLY A 228 -12.69 -10.76 -0.51
CA GLY A 228 -11.51 -11.59 -0.77
C GLY A 228 -10.78 -11.89 0.54
N ILE A 229 -10.38 -13.14 0.74
CA ILE A 229 -9.53 -13.54 1.87
C ILE A 229 -8.08 -13.69 1.42
N ARG A 230 -7.17 -13.54 2.37
CA ARG A 230 -5.73 -13.57 2.13
C ARG A 230 -5.15 -14.91 2.55
N THR A 231 -5.67 -15.50 3.62
CA THR A 231 -5.21 -16.79 4.16
C THR A 231 -6.38 -17.56 4.78
N ALA A 232 -6.18 -18.84 5.13
CA ALA A 232 -7.17 -19.58 5.90
C ALA A 232 -7.39 -19.00 7.31
N ALA A 233 -6.37 -18.36 7.90
CA ALA A 233 -6.42 -17.76 9.24
C ALA A 233 -7.30 -16.49 9.31
N ASP A 234 -7.69 -15.95 8.15
CA ASP A 234 -8.66 -14.87 8.07
C ASP A 234 -10.07 -15.31 8.49
N ILE A 235 -10.32 -16.62 8.59
CA ILE A 235 -11.60 -17.20 9.00
C ILE A 235 -11.44 -17.83 10.39
N GLN A 236 -12.17 -17.31 11.39
CA GLN A 236 -12.10 -17.75 12.79
C GLN A 236 -13.47 -18.13 13.30
#